data_AF-A0A552DC90-F1
#
_entry.id   AF-A0A552DC90-F1
#
_cell.length_a   1.000
_cell.length_b   1.000
_cell.length_c   1.000
_cell.angle_alpha   90.00
_cell.angle_beta   90.00
_cell.angle_gamma   90.00
#
_symmetry.space_group_name_H-M   'P 1'
#
loop_
_entity.id
_entity.type
_entity.pdbx_description
1 polymer ?
#
loop_
_entity_poly.entity_id
_entity_poly.type
_entity_poly.pdbx_seq_one_letter_code
_entity_poly.pdbx_strand_id
1 'polypeptide(L)' 'MNEQRTQTYLNLINQLLSCNDGDEPQILQKNQELLDRGLVEVMVAVAQQYREAGRENEA' A
#
# COMPACT_ATOMS: atom_id res chain seq x y z
N MET A 1 14.04 -13.82 -3.96
CA MET A 1 12.95 -13.02 -3.33
C MET A 1 12.33 -12.20 -4.46
N ASN A 2 11.00 -12.18 -4.62
CA ASN A 2 10.39 -11.51 -5.78
C ASN A 2 10.31 -9.99 -5.52
N GLU A 3 11.43 -9.29 -5.59
CA GLU A 3 11.56 -7.84 -5.35
C GLU A 3 10.56 -7.03 -6.19
N GLN A 4 10.28 -7.50 -7.40
CA GLN A 4 9.23 -6.96 -8.27
C GLN A 4 7.87 -6.95 -7.58
N ARG A 5 7.49 -8.02 -6.86
CA ARG A 5 6.19 -8.09 -6.17
C ARG A 5 6.10 -7.13 -5.00
N THR A 6 7.18 -7.01 -4.21
CA THR A 6 7.22 -6.03 -3.12
C THR A 6 7.06 -4.61 -3.65
N GLN A 7 7.74 -4.27 -4.75
CA GLN A 7 7.59 -2.98 -5.42
C GLN A 7 6.16 -2.78 -5.96
N THR A 8 5.54 -3.81 -6.53
CA THR A 8 4.16 -3.71 -7.02
C THR A 8 3.17 -3.49 -5.86
N TYR A 9 3.35 -4.17 -4.72
CA TYR A 9 2.53 -3.94 -3.53
C TYR A 9 2.69 -2.51 -3.00
N LEU A 10 3.92 -2.01 -2.88
CA LEU A 10 4.17 -0.63 -2.46
C LEU A 10 3.53 0.41 -3.40
N ASN A 11 3.60 0.15 -4.71
CA ASN A 11 3.00 1.02 -5.72
C ASN A 11 1.47 0.97 -5.67
N LEU A 12 0.88 -0.19 -5.37
CA LEU A 12 -0.56 -0.35 -5.17
C LEU A 12 -1.02 0.41 -3.91
N ILE A 13 -0.31 0.26 -2.79
CA ILE A 13 -0.61 0.94 -1.53
C ILE A 13 -0.49 2.46 -1.69
N ASN A 14 0.55 2.97 -2.35
CA ASN A 14 0.69 4.40 -2.63
C ASN A 14 -0.43 4.93 -3.54
N GLN A 15 -0.81 4.16 -4.56
CA GLN A 15 -1.94 4.52 -5.42
C GLN A 15 -3.23 4.60 -4.61
N LEU A 16 -3.51 3.64 -3.72
CA LEU A 16 -4.68 3.68 -2.84
C LEU A 16 -4.65 4.88 -1.88
N LEU A 17 -3.49 5.21 -1.31
CA LEU A 17 -3.30 6.35 -0.40
C LEU A 17 -3.47 7.71 -1.08
N SER A 18 -3.08 7.83 -2.36
CA SER A 18 -3.19 9.06 -3.15
C SER A 18 -4.43 9.08 -4.06
N CYS A 19 -5.25 8.03 -4.02
CA CYS A 19 -6.43 7.95 -4.86
C CYS A 19 -7.54 8.87 -4.35
N ASN A 20 -8.26 9.49 -5.28
CA ASN A 20 -9.52 10.15 -4.96
C ASN A 20 -10.63 9.10 -4.80
N ASP A 21 -11.62 9.38 -3.93
CA ASP A 21 -12.82 8.56 -3.74
C ASP A 21 -13.43 8.14 -5.09
N GLY A 22 -13.35 6.84 -5.41
CA GLY A 22 -13.94 6.25 -6.62
C GLY A 22 -12.98 5.42 -7.48
N ASP A 23 -11.67 5.64 -7.41
CA ASP A 23 -10.68 4.91 -8.22
C ASP A 23 -10.08 3.69 -7.50
N GLU A 24 -10.20 3.60 -6.17
CA GLU A 24 -9.83 2.44 -5.36
C GLU A 24 -10.34 1.10 -5.92
N PRO A 25 -11.65 0.93 -6.22
CA PRO A 25 -12.14 -0.35 -6.74
C PRO A 25 -11.58 -0.70 -8.11
N GLN A 26 -11.30 0.28 -8.98
CA GLN A 26 -10.70 0.03 -10.28
C GLN A 26 -9.25 -0.46 -10.14
N ILE A 27 -8.50 0.16 -9.22
CA ILE A 27 -7.12 -0.18 -8.93
C ILE A 27 -7.04 -1.57 -8.29
N LEU A 28 -7.89 -1.88 -7.30
CA LEU A 28 -7.98 -3.19 -6.69
C LEU A 28 -8.36 -4.27 -7.71
N GLN A 29 -9.30 -3.98 -8.61
CA GLN A 29 -9.71 -4.94 -9.64
C GLN A 29 -8.59 -5.25 -10.64
N LYS A 30 -7.82 -4.24 -11.08
CA LYS A 30 -6.67 -4.46 -11.96
C LYS A 30 -5.53 -5.24 -11.30
N ASN A 31 -5.46 -5.19 -9.98
CA ASN A 31 -4.40 -5.79 -9.18
C ASN A 31 -4.91 -6.98 -8.34
N GLN A 32 -5.99 -7.66 -8.76
CA GLN A 32 -6.55 -8.81 -8.02
C GLN A 32 -5.52 -9.92 -7.76
N GLU A 33 -4.60 -10.16 -8.68
CA GLU A 33 -3.51 -11.13 -8.52
C GLU A 33 -2.49 -10.78 -7.42
N LEU A 34 -2.53 -9.51 -6.97
CA LEU A 34 -1.70 -8.95 -5.92
C LEU A 34 -2.45 -8.86 -4.58
N LEU A 35 -3.76 -9.11 -4.56
CA LEU A 35 -4.58 -9.18 -3.34
C LEU A 35 -4.33 -10.49 -2.60
N ASP A 36 -3.08 -10.68 -2.19
CA ASP A 36 -2.62 -11.82 -1.40
C ASP A 36 -2.23 -11.38 0.01
N ARG A 37 -2.02 -12.34 0.90
CA ARG A 37 -1.49 -12.11 2.24
C ARG A 37 -0.19 -11.28 2.23
N GLY A 38 0.64 -11.39 1.19
CA GLY A 38 1.82 -10.55 1.02
C GLY A 38 1.53 -9.05 0.92
N LEU A 39 0.42 -8.64 0.30
CA LEU A 39 0.01 -7.24 0.24
C LEU A 39 -0.38 -6.72 1.62
N VAL A 40 -1.12 -7.52 2.39
CA VAL A 40 -1.58 -7.16 3.74
C VAL A 40 -0.39 -6.90 4.66
N GLU A 41 0.63 -7.76 4.63
CA GLU A 41 1.87 -7.59 5.41
C GLU A 41 2.57 -6.26 5.08
N VAL A 42 2.71 -5.93 3.78
CA VAL A 42 3.34 -4.68 3.35
C VAL A 42 2.49 -3.48 3.74
N MET A 43 1.16 -3.59 3.62
CA MET A 43 0.24 -2.51 3.98
C MET A 43 0.28 -2.21 5.48
N VAL A 44 0.41 -3.24 6.33
CA VAL A 44 0.62 -3.07 7.78
C VAL A 44 1.98 -2.41 8.06
N ALA A 45 3.05 -2.86 7.42
CA ALA A 45 4.39 -2.27 7.59
C ALA A 45 4.41 -0.79 7.19
N VAL A 46 3.80 -0.44 6.06
CA VAL A 46 3.65 0.95 5.60
C VAL A 46 2.80 1.75 6.59
N ALA A 47 1.65 1.22 7.04
CA ALA A 47 0.82 1.91 8.01
C ALA A 47 1.54 2.16 9.35
N GLN A 48 2.36 1.20 9.81
CA GLN A 48 3.21 1.38 10.99
C GLN A 48 4.25 2.48 10.77
N GLN A 49 4.97 2.45 9.64
CA GLN A 49 5.93 3.50 9.28
C GLN A 49 5.28 4.88 9.20
N TYR A 50 4.10 5.00 8.59
CA TYR A 50 3.36 6.26 8.52
C TYR A 50 2.86 6.72 9.89
N ARG A 51 2.48 5.80 10.79
CA ARG A 51 2.14 6.15 12.18
C ARG A 51 3.37 6.58 12.97
N GLU A 52 4.52 5.96 12.75
CA GLU A 52 5.76 6.32 13.42
C GLU A 52 6.29 7.67 12.91
N ALA A 53 6.39 7.84 11.59
CA ALA A 53 6.80 9.09 10.94
C ALA A 53 5.79 10.23 11.18
N GLY A 54 4.49 9.93 11.23
CA GLY A 54 3.44 10.89 11.55
C GLY A 54 3.53 11.42 13.00
N ARG A 55 4.14 10.67 13.92
CA ARG A 55 4.44 11.17 15.29
C ARG A 55 5.71 12.00 15.35
N GLU A 56 6.60 11.89 14.37
CA GLU A 56 7.83 12.69 14.32
C GLU A 56 7.61 14.09 13.74
N ASN A 57 6.46 14.36 13.10
CA ASN A 57 6.09 15.69 12.61
C ASN A 57 5.32 16.55 13.64
N GLU A 58 5.31 16.14 14.92
CA GLU A 58 4.71 16.88 16.04
C GLU A 58 5.74 17.36 17.08
N ALA A 59 7.03 17.42 16.72
CA ALA A 59 8.11 17.93 17.58
C ALA A 59 8.46 19.40 17.32
#